data_AF-A0A2H0SL28-F1
#
_entry.id   AF-A0A2H0SL28-F1
#
_cell.length_a   1.000
_cell.length_b   1.000
_cell.length_c   1.000
_cell.angle_alpha   90.00
_cell.angle_beta   90.00
_cell.angle_gamma   90.00
#
_symmetry.space_group_name_H-M   'P 1'
#
loop_
_entity.id
_entity.type
_entity.pdbx_description
1 polymer ?
#
loop_
_entity_poly.entity_id
_entity_poly.type
_entity_poly.pdbx_seq_one_letter_code
_entity_poly.pdbx_strand_id
1 'polypeptide(L)'
;MREFIINRELNRHRLAYAVLMIGLLMAMASFWLAWPNRFYQRLIVLGLVAFYVVWGTLAHLHTDHVTRRVVYEYLGVGVVAGLVLLLVTL
;
A
#
# COMPACT_ATOMS: atom_id res chain seq x y z
N MET A 1 -30.42 -8.24 -0.59
CA MET A 1 -29.69 -9.13 0.35
C MET A 1 -28.17 -9.07 0.18
N ARG A 2 -27.61 -9.06 -1.06
CA ARG A 2 -26.15 -8.88 -1.30
C ARG A 2 -25.57 -7.55 -0.80
N GLU A 3 -26.27 -6.43 -0.98
CA GLU A 3 -25.77 -5.11 -0.55
C GLU A 3 -25.55 -4.99 0.96
N PHE A 4 -26.37 -5.69 1.76
CA PHE A 4 -26.28 -5.65 3.22
C PHE A 4 -25.02 -6.37 3.74
N ILE A 5 -24.54 -7.37 3.00
CA ILE A 5 -23.33 -8.14 3.34
C ILE A 5 -22.08 -7.31 3.03
N ILE A 6 -22.04 -6.67 1.85
CA ILE A 6 -20.93 -5.83 1.40
C ILE A 6 -20.67 -4.67 2.38
N ASN A 7 -21.74 -4.03 2.87
CA ASN A 7 -21.63 -2.93 3.83
C ASN A 7 -21.08 -3.36 5.20
N ARG A 8 -21.32 -4.61 5.62
CA ARG A 8 -20.81 -5.14 6.90
C ARG A 8 -19.31 -5.45 6.84
N GLU A 9 -18.84 -6.04 5.73
CA GLU A 9 -17.41 -6.30 5.49
C GLU A 9 -16.60 -5.02 5.33
N LEU A 10 -17.11 -4.05 4.56
CA LEU A 10 -16.49 -2.74 4.44
C LEU A 10 -16.37 -2.04 5.79
N ASN A 11 -17.42 -2.04 6.62
CA ASN A 11 -17.37 -1.43 7.95
C ASN A 11 -16.36 -2.13 8.88
N ARG A 12 -16.15 -3.43 8.74
CA ARG A 12 -15.21 -4.20 9.57
C ARG A 12 -13.75 -3.89 9.24
N HIS A 13 -13.44 -3.61 7.96
CA HIS A 13 -12.08 -3.30 7.50
C HIS A 13 -11.85 -1.82 7.14
N ARG A 14 -12.84 -0.95 7.40
CA ARG A 14 -12.82 0.49 7.06
C ARG A 14 -11.59 1.19 7.61
N LEU A 15 -11.18 0.87 8.84
CA LEU A 15 -9.98 1.45 9.46
C LEU A 15 -8.70 1.04 8.73
N ALA A 16 -8.58 -0.23 8.34
CA ALA A 16 -7.42 -0.70 7.58
C ALA A 16 -7.31 0.03 6.24
N TYR A 17 -8.43 0.16 5.51
CA TYR A 17 -8.46 0.90 4.25
C TYR A 17 -8.21 2.40 4.42
N ALA A 18 -8.67 3.01 5.52
CA ALA A 18 -8.39 4.40 5.83
C ALA A 18 -6.88 4.64 6.04
N VAL A 19 -6.21 3.74 6.78
CA VAL A 19 -4.75 3.79 6.97
C VAL A 19 -4.01 3.68 5.64
N LEU A 20 -4.42 2.76 4.77
CA LEU A 20 -3.85 2.64 3.42
C LEU A 20 -4.01 3.95 2.65
N MET A 21 -5.23 4.49 2.60
CA MET A 21 -5.55 5.69 1.84
C MET A 21 -4.71 6.87 2.30
N ILE A 22 -4.60 7.09 3.61
CA ILE A 22 -3.79 8.17 4.18
C ILE A 22 -2.31 7.99 3.81
N GLY A 23 -1.76 6.78 3.94
CA GLY A 23 -0.39 6.49 3.57
C GLY A 23 -0.08 6.75 2.08
N LEU A 24 -1.00 6.36 1.19
CA LEU A 24 -0.87 6.62 -0.25
C LEU A 24 -0.91 8.12 -0.57
N LEU A 25 -1.84 8.86 0.03
CA LEU A 25 -1.96 10.31 -0.16
C LEU A 25 -0.73 11.06 0.36
N MET A 26 -0.21 10.65 1.51
CA MET A 26 1.03 11.21 2.06
C MET A 26 2.22 10.95 1.12
N ALA A 27 2.39 9.71 0.65
CA ALA A 27 3.46 9.38 -0.28
C ALA A 27 3.36 10.17 -1.59
N MET A 28 2.14 10.33 -2.12
CA MET A 28 1.89 11.15 -3.32
C MET A 28 2.27 12.62 -3.10
N ALA A 29 1.84 13.22 -1.99
CA ALA A 29 2.17 14.60 -1.64
C ALA A 29 3.68 14.80 -1.44
N SER A 30 4.34 13.88 -0.71
CA SER A 30 5.79 13.90 -0.53
C SER A 30 6.54 13.74 -1.85
N PHE A 31 6.08 12.87 -2.75
CA PHE A 31 6.71 12.65 -4.05
C PHE A 31 6.67 13.91 -4.92
N TRP A 32 5.55 14.61 -4.92
CA TRP A 32 5.39 15.91 -5.58
C TRP A 32 6.27 16.99 -4.96
N LEU A 33 6.34 17.08 -3.62
CA LEU A 33 7.20 18.03 -2.91
C LEU A 33 8.69 17.76 -3.14
N ALA A 34 9.07 16.50 -3.32
CA ALA A 34 10.44 16.10 -3.62
C ALA A 34 10.85 16.39 -5.07
N TRP A 35 9.93 16.77 -5.97
CA TRP A 35 10.28 17.14 -7.34
C TRP A 35 11.14 18.41 -7.39
N PRO A 36 12.22 18.48 -8.19
CA PRO A 36 12.75 17.47 -9.13
C PRO A 36 13.86 16.58 -8.54
N ASN A 37 14.05 16.57 -7.22
CA ASN A 37 15.11 15.82 -6.58
C ASN A 37 14.83 14.30 -6.61
N ARG A 38 15.46 13.64 -7.59
CA ARG A 38 15.35 12.20 -7.84
C ARG A 38 15.77 11.35 -6.64
N PHE A 39 16.74 11.79 -5.85
CA PHE A 39 17.18 11.02 -4.68
C PHE A 39 16.06 10.90 -3.63
N TYR A 40 15.40 12.01 -3.30
CA TYR A 40 14.28 11.99 -2.35
C TYR A 40 13.07 11.24 -2.90
N GLN A 41 12.78 11.37 -4.20
CA GLN A 41 11.71 10.59 -4.84
C GLN A 41 11.95 9.08 -4.72
N ARG A 42 13.18 8.60 -4.94
CA ARG A 42 13.53 7.18 -4.77
C ARG A 42 13.36 6.72 -3.32
N LEU A 43 13.77 7.53 -2.34
CA LEU A 43 13.56 7.21 -0.92
C LEU A 43 12.06 7.12 -0.58
N ILE A 44 11.24 8.03 -1.11
CA ILE A 44 9.78 8.00 -0.92
C ILE A 44 9.18 6.74 -1.53
N VAL A 45 9.61 6.34 -2.73
CA VAL A 45 9.15 5.11 -3.39
C VAL A 45 9.51 3.87 -2.56
N LEU A 46 10.76 3.77 -2.08
CA LEU A 46 11.18 2.67 -1.21
C LEU A 46 10.36 2.62 0.09
N GLY A 47 10.12 3.79 0.70
CA GLY A 47 9.26 3.92 1.87
C GLY A 47 7.82 3.47 1.60
N LEU A 48 7.26 3.85 0.45
CA LEU A 48 5.91 3.45 0.02
C LEU A 48 5.80 1.93 -0.18
N VAL A 49 6.80 1.30 -0.80
CA VAL A 49 6.84 -0.16 -0.97
C VAL A 49 6.88 -0.86 0.39
N ALA A 50 7.76 -0.41 1.29
CA ALA A 50 7.86 -0.97 2.64
C ALA A 50 6.54 -0.80 3.42
N PHE A 51 5.95 0.39 3.38
CA PHE A 51 4.64 0.67 3.96
C PHE A 51 3.57 -0.27 3.42
N TYR A 52 3.47 -0.44 2.10
CA TYR A 52 2.45 -1.27 1.48
C TYR A 52 2.56 -2.74 1.89
N VAL A 53 3.79 -3.28 1.95
CA VAL A 53 4.03 -4.67 2.37
C VAL A 53 3.69 -4.87 3.85
N VAL A 54 4.14 -3.96 4.72
CA VAL A 54 3.85 -4.01 6.16
C VAL A 54 2.36 -3.88 6.41
N TRP A 55 1.71 -2.88 5.80
CA TRP A 55 0.28 -2.67 5.92
C TRP A 55 -0.52 -3.89 5.41
N GLY A 56 -0.19 -4.42 4.22
CA GLY A 56 -0.88 -5.56 3.63
C GLY A 56 -0.79 -6.81 4.50
N THR A 57 0.38 -7.03 5.11
CA THR A 57 0.61 -8.13 6.06
C THR A 57 -0.19 -7.92 7.35
N LEU A 58 -0.09 -6.74 7.98
CA LEU A 58 -0.80 -6.42 9.22
C LEU A 58 -2.32 -6.45 9.06
N ALA A 59 -2.84 -5.91 7.96
CA ALA A 59 -4.26 -5.88 7.66
C ALA A 59 -4.86 -7.28 7.54
N HIS A 60 -4.07 -8.26 7.09
CA HIS A 60 -4.51 -9.64 6.95
C HIS A 60 -4.23 -10.49 8.19
N LEU A 61 -3.34 -10.11 9.11
CA LEU A 61 -3.10 -10.85 10.38
C LEU A 61 -4.33 -10.99 11.27
N HIS A 62 -5.29 -10.07 11.17
CA HIS A 62 -6.56 -10.11 11.93
C HIS A 62 -7.64 -10.97 11.27
N THR A 63 -7.43 -11.40 10.04
CA THR A 63 -8.24 -12.42 9.37
C THR A 63 -7.45 -13.72 9.45
N ASP A 64 -8.00 -14.79 10.02
CA ASP A 64 -7.34 -16.10 10.28
C ASP A 64 -6.76 -16.82 9.04
N HIS A 65 -6.58 -16.15 7.90
CA HIS A 65 -6.22 -16.70 6.59
C HIS A 65 -4.94 -16.05 6.03
N VAL A 66 -3.99 -15.63 6.87
CA VAL A 66 -2.65 -15.24 6.40
C VAL A 66 -1.91 -16.46 5.87
N THR A 67 -2.13 -16.74 4.58
CA THR A 67 -1.34 -17.72 3.85
C THR A 67 -0.11 -17.04 3.28
N ARG A 68 1.00 -17.78 3.17
CA ARG A 68 2.24 -17.29 2.52
C ARG A 68 1.98 -16.71 1.13
N ARG A 69 0.97 -17.24 0.43
CA ARG A 69 0.49 -16.75 -0.86
C ARG A 69 0.10 -15.27 -0.82
N VAL A 70 -0.71 -14.86 0.15
CA VAL A 70 -1.18 -13.47 0.28
C VAL A 70 0.00 -12.52 0.49
N VAL A 71 0.97 -12.91 1.33
CA VAL A 71 2.19 -12.13 1.56
C VAL A 71 3.01 -11.96 0.27
N TYR A 72 3.15 -13.02 -0.54
CA TYR A 72 3.84 -12.94 -1.82
C TYR A 72 3.10 -12.08 -2.85
N GLU A 73 1.77 -12.06 -2.84
CA GLU A 73 0.98 -11.16 -3.69
C GLU A 73 1.26 -9.70 -3.34
N TYR A 74 1.28 -9.33 -2.05
CA TYR A 74 1.64 -7.98 -1.61
C TYR A 74 3.07 -7.59 -1.94
N LEU A 75 4.03 -8.50 -1.74
CA LEU A 75 5.42 -8.29 -2.14
C LEU A 75 5.55 -8.09 -3.66
N GLY A 76 4.90 -8.92 -4.46
CA GLY A 76 4.95 -8.83 -5.92
C GLY A 76 4.39 -7.50 -6.42
N VAL A 77 3.21 -7.10 -5.95
CA VAL A 77 2.58 -5.82 -6.33
C VAL A 77 3.45 -4.63 -5.88
N GLY A 78 3.95 -4.67 -4.64
CA GLY A 78 4.82 -3.62 -4.10
C GLY A 78 6.11 -3.47 -4.92
N VAL A 79 6.77 -4.58 -5.25
CA VAL A 79 8.00 -4.57 -6.05
C VAL A 79 7.74 -4.04 -7.45
N VAL A 80 6.68 -4.50 -8.13
CA VAL A 80 6.35 -4.03 -9.49
C VAL A 80 6.04 -2.54 -9.49
N ALA A 81 5.18 -2.07 -8.58
CA ALA A 81 4.83 -0.66 -8.46
C ALA A 81 6.06 0.20 -8.11
N GLY A 82 6.90 -0.28 -7.19
CA GLY A 82 8.15 0.37 -6.82
C GLY A 82 9.12 0.49 -8.00
N LEU A 83 9.31 -0.58 -8.76
CA LEU A 83 10.17 -0.59 -9.95
C LEU A 83 9.66 0.40 -11.00
N VAL A 84 8.35 0.44 -11.27
CA VAL A 84 7.77 1.41 -12.21
C VAL A 84 8.05 2.84 -11.77
N LEU A 85 7.87 3.16 -10.49
CA LEU A 85 8.15 4.51 -9.97
C LEU A 85 9.65 4.84 -9.97
N LEU A 86 10.52 3.86 -9.73
CA LEU A 86 11.97 4.04 -9.87
C LEU A 86 12.35 4.32 -11.33
N LEU A 87 11.74 3.64 -12.30
CA LEU A 87 11.98 3.90 -13.73
C LEU A 87 11.53 5.30 -14.15
N VAL A 88 10.43 5.80 -13.61
CA VAL A 88 9.95 7.18 -13.85
C VAL A 88 10.90 8.24 -13.26
N THR A 89 11.69 7.86 -12.25
CA THR A 89 12.65 8.76 -11.56
C THR A 89 14.10 8.54 -12.01
N LEU A 90 14.31 7.82 -13.12
CA LEU A 90 15.63 7.66 -13.74
C LEU A 90 16.09 8.90 -14.49
#